data_AF-A0A2I2EYA0-F1
#
_entry.id   AF-A0A2I2EYA0-F1
#
_cell.length_a   1.000
_cell.length_b   1.000
_cell.length_c   1.000
_cell.angle_alpha   90.00
_cell.angle_beta   90.00
_cell.angle_gamma   90.00
#
_symmetry.space_group_name_H-M   'P 1'
#
loop_
_entity.id
_entity.type
_entity.pdbx_description
1 polymer ?
#
loop_
_entity_poly.entity_id
_entity_poly.type
_entity_poly.pdbx_seq_one_letter_code
_entity_poly.pdbx_strand_id
1 'polypeptide(L)'
;MKLSSPITVASIVCSAMVPAVSAQLGTSCLATVSALSELPGRFIHHVQRESCAAGCQPTPQTWNHAVREHIIGELVEDGANYCDAHDTKEAFTAFLDKLVFDTVEKCQHKLQGKHLCHDREAVQPFVDCVNSHARSAVAGSLPSLARFMDEERCKKATEYFTGDQLWERDFPEHIKEILRYQSINHI
;
A
#
# COMPACT_ATOMS: atom_id res chain seq x y z
N MET A 1 9.12 -10.64 71.46
CA MET A 1 8.32 -9.67 70.65
C MET A 1 9.27 -8.68 70.01
N LYS A 2 8.95 -8.26 68.77
CA LYS A 2 9.77 -7.51 67.79
C LYS A 2 10.74 -8.36 66.95
N LEU A 3 10.30 -8.64 65.73
CA LEU A 3 11.14 -8.69 64.54
C LEU A 3 10.36 -7.98 63.43
N SER A 4 10.76 -6.75 63.17
CA SER A 4 10.39 -5.95 62.01
C SER A 4 11.32 -6.33 60.87
N SER A 5 10.77 -6.64 59.70
CA SER A 5 11.49 -6.54 58.42
C SER A 5 10.51 -6.26 57.27
N PRO A 6 10.82 -5.29 56.39
CA PRO A 6 9.97 -4.90 55.28
C PRO A 6 10.13 -5.86 54.10
N ILE A 7 9.02 -6.15 53.43
CA ILE A 7 8.98 -6.87 52.15
C ILE A 7 9.51 -5.90 51.08
N THR A 8 10.74 -6.13 50.62
CA THR A 8 11.27 -5.47 49.43
C THR A 8 10.63 -6.09 48.20
N VAL A 9 9.60 -5.44 47.66
CA VAL A 9 9.05 -5.78 46.35
C VAL A 9 10.06 -5.32 45.30
N ALA A 10 10.83 -6.25 44.75
CA ALA A 10 11.63 -6.01 43.56
C ALA A 10 10.68 -5.90 42.36
N SER A 11 10.31 -4.66 41.99
CA SER A 11 9.63 -4.39 40.74
C SER A 11 10.59 -4.70 39.59
N ILE A 12 10.43 -5.88 38.99
CA ILE A 12 11.02 -6.21 37.69
C ILE A 12 10.34 -5.29 36.68
N VAL A 13 10.97 -4.15 36.39
CA VAL A 13 10.67 -3.38 35.19
C VAL A 13 11.14 -4.25 34.04
N CYS A 14 10.22 -5.04 33.48
CA CYS A 14 10.38 -5.60 32.14
C CYS A 14 10.41 -4.42 31.17
N SER A 15 11.57 -3.78 31.05
CA SER A 15 11.92 -2.97 29.89
C SER A 15 11.91 -3.92 28.70
N ALA A 16 10.75 -4.06 28.08
CA ALA A 16 10.64 -4.65 26.76
C ALA A 16 11.62 -3.89 25.87
N MET A 17 12.73 -4.54 25.54
CA MET A 17 13.64 -4.07 24.51
C MET A 17 12.85 -4.09 23.22
N VAL A 18 12.18 -2.98 22.92
CA VAL A 18 11.69 -2.72 21.57
C VAL A 18 12.94 -2.74 20.68
N PRO A 19 12.97 -3.54 19.61
CA PRO A 19 14.13 -3.59 18.73
C PRO A 19 14.45 -2.17 18.25
N ALA A 20 15.71 -1.77 18.45
CA ALA A 20 16.25 -0.45 18.13
C ALA A 20 16.19 -0.05 16.63
N VAL A 21 15.53 -0.86 15.79
CA VAL A 21 15.26 -0.55 14.38
C VAL A 21 14.22 0.57 14.24
N SER A 22 13.40 0.78 15.26
CA SER A 22 12.40 1.87 15.32
C SER A 22 13.02 3.24 15.68
N ALA A 23 14.29 3.30 16.09
CA ALA A 23 14.93 4.55 16.48
C ALA A 23 15.49 5.37 15.30
N GLN A 24 15.47 4.83 14.07
CA GLN A 24 16.05 5.47 12.88
C GLN A 24 15.04 6.09 11.92
N LEU A 25 13.75 5.78 12.06
CA LEU A 25 12.68 6.43 11.31
C LEU A 25 11.86 7.26 12.30
N GLY A 26 11.69 8.55 12.03
CA GLY A 26 10.76 9.34 12.83
C GLY A 26 9.31 8.93 12.54
N THR A 27 8.39 9.54 13.28
CA THR A 27 6.98 9.14 13.28
C THR A 27 6.33 9.22 11.91
N SER A 28 6.74 10.20 11.09
CA SER A 28 6.15 10.41 9.76
C SER A 28 6.57 9.29 8.82
N CYS A 29 7.84 8.89 8.86
CA CYS A 29 8.31 7.78 8.03
C CYS A 29 7.69 6.44 8.42
N LEU A 30 7.49 6.19 9.72
CA LEU A 30 6.75 5.00 10.16
C LEU A 30 5.30 5.01 9.65
N ALA A 31 4.64 6.17 9.67
CA ALA A 31 3.30 6.32 9.10
C ALA A 31 3.30 6.08 7.58
N THR A 32 4.30 6.56 6.85
CA THR A 32 4.46 6.28 5.41
C THR A 32 4.62 4.80 5.14
N VAL A 33 5.45 4.11 5.90
CA VAL A 33 5.66 2.66 5.76
C VAL A 33 4.36 1.88 6.00
N SER A 34 3.56 2.31 6.97
CA SER A 34 2.22 1.74 7.21
C SER A 34 1.30 1.99 6.02
N ALA A 35 1.23 3.23 5.53
CA ALA A 35 0.40 3.60 4.38
C ALA A 35 0.76 2.81 3.12
N LEU A 36 2.06 2.66 2.83
CA LEU A 36 2.55 1.84 1.73
C LEU A 36 2.21 0.36 1.89
N SER A 37 2.21 -0.16 3.12
CA SER A 37 1.85 -1.57 3.37
C SER A 37 0.37 -1.87 3.15
N GLU A 38 -0.49 -0.86 3.26
CA GLU A 38 -1.93 -0.94 2.99
C GLU A 38 -2.28 -0.62 1.53
N LEU A 39 -1.34 -0.05 0.79
CA LEU A 39 -1.57 0.53 -0.53
C LEU A 39 -2.19 -0.48 -1.52
N PRO A 40 -1.69 -1.72 -1.68
CA PRO A 40 -2.28 -2.67 -2.62
C PRO A 40 -3.74 -3.03 -2.32
N GLY A 41 -4.10 -3.19 -1.04
CA GLY A 41 -5.49 -3.45 -0.64
C GLY A 41 -6.41 -2.27 -0.97
N ARG A 42 -5.95 -1.04 -0.73
CA ARG A 42 -6.68 0.18 -1.10
C ARG A 42 -6.86 0.30 -2.60
N PHE A 43 -5.81 0.03 -3.38
CA PHE A 43 -5.91 -0.05 -4.85
C PHE A 43 -7.02 -1.00 -5.25
N ILE A 44 -7.02 -2.25 -4.76
CA ILE A 44 -8.08 -3.23 -5.11
C ILE A 44 -9.47 -2.68 -4.76
N HIS A 45 -9.65 -2.07 -3.60
CA HIS A 45 -10.94 -1.50 -3.20
C HIS A 45 -11.40 -0.35 -4.11
N HIS A 46 -10.52 0.58 -4.47
CA HIS A 46 -10.87 1.68 -5.37
C HIS A 46 -11.17 1.16 -6.78
N VAL A 47 -10.45 0.14 -7.23
CA VAL A 47 -10.74 -0.53 -8.51
C VAL A 47 -12.12 -1.15 -8.50
N GLN A 48 -12.46 -1.89 -7.46
CA GLN A 48 -13.80 -2.43 -7.31
C GLN A 48 -14.84 -1.32 -7.34
N ARG A 49 -14.61 -0.21 -6.61
CA ARG A 49 -15.53 0.92 -6.58
C ARG A 49 -15.77 1.50 -7.97
N GLU A 50 -14.72 1.82 -8.71
CA GLU A 50 -14.83 2.49 -10.01
C GLU A 50 -15.26 1.52 -11.12
N SER A 51 -14.64 0.34 -11.22
CA SER A 51 -14.90 -0.63 -12.29
C SER A 51 -16.27 -1.30 -12.15
N CYS A 52 -16.64 -1.73 -10.95
CA CYS A 52 -17.90 -2.46 -10.77
C CYS A 52 -19.11 -1.53 -10.93
N ALA A 53 -19.00 -0.27 -10.53
CA ALA A 53 -20.04 0.74 -10.76
C ALA A 53 -20.24 1.03 -12.26
N ALA A 54 -19.17 0.90 -13.06
CA ALA A 54 -19.23 1.01 -14.52
C ALA A 54 -19.75 -0.26 -15.22
N GLY A 55 -20.07 -1.33 -14.48
CA GLY A 55 -20.53 -2.61 -15.02
C GLY A 55 -19.42 -3.53 -15.54
N CYS A 56 -18.14 -3.18 -15.32
CA CYS A 56 -17.00 -4.01 -15.66
C CYS A 56 -16.84 -5.16 -14.65
N GLN A 57 -16.17 -6.24 -15.08
CA GLN A 57 -15.87 -7.41 -14.24
C GLN A 57 -14.38 -7.81 -14.34
N PRO A 58 -13.45 -6.94 -13.90
CA PRO A 58 -12.03 -7.18 -14.12
C PRO A 58 -11.53 -8.42 -13.36
N THR A 59 -10.74 -9.25 -14.04
CA THR A 59 -9.87 -10.24 -13.40
C THR A 59 -8.58 -9.58 -12.95
N PRO A 60 -7.83 -10.17 -12.00
CA PRO A 60 -6.51 -9.68 -11.64
C PRO A 60 -5.55 -9.56 -12.81
N GLN A 61 -5.66 -10.45 -13.82
CA GLN A 61 -4.76 -10.42 -14.97
C GLN A 61 -5.03 -9.20 -15.86
N THR A 62 -6.31 -8.98 -16.21
CA THR A 62 -6.71 -7.81 -17.02
C THR A 62 -6.37 -6.51 -16.30
N TRP A 63 -6.57 -6.48 -14.98
CA TRP A 63 -6.24 -5.34 -14.16
C TRP A 63 -4.72 -5.11 -14.05
N ASN A 64 -3.93 -6.15 -13.75
CA ASN A 64 -2.48 -6.02 -13.65
C ASN A 64 -1.88 -5.42 -14.92
N HIS A 65 -2.30 -5.88 -16.09
CA HIS A 65 -1.79 -5.34 -17.35
C HIS A 65 -2.12 -3.84 -17.52
N ALA A 66 -3.38 -3.46 -17.31
CA ALA A 66 -3.82 -2.08 -17.49
C ALA A 66 -3.15 -1.11 -16.49
N VAL A 67 -3.05 -1.48 -15.21
CA VAL A 67 -2.40 -0.63 -14.19
C VAL A 67 -0.91 -0.53 -14.39
N ARG A 68 -0.27 -1.65 -14.75
CA ARG A 68 1.19 -1.74 -14.88
C ARG A 68 1.69 -0.85 -15.98
N GLU A 69 0.97 -0.84 -17.09
CA GLU A 69 1.39 -0.10 -18.27
C GLU A 69 0.98 1.37 -18.23
N HIS A 70 -0.14 1.71 -17.59
CA HIS A 70 -0.73 3.05 -17.74
C HIS A 70 -0.89 3.81 -16.41
N ILE A 71 -1.21 3.15 -15.29
CA ILE A 71 -1.55 3.87 -14.04
C ILE A 71 -0.33 4.15 -13.16
N ILE A 72 0.59 3.21 -12.99
CA ILE A 72 1.70 3.43 -12.03
C ILE A 72 2.59 4.59 -12.46
N GLY A 73 2.87 4.72 -13.75
CA GLY A 73 3.69 5.82 -14.27
C GLY A 73 3.09 7.18 -13.94
N GLU A 74 1.81 7.35 -14.25
CA GLU A 74 1.06 8.59 -14.01
C GLU A 74 0.91 8.89 -12.51
N LEU A 75 0.56 7.90 -11.68
CA LEU A 75 0.44 8.12 -10.23
C LEU A 75 1.78 8.42 -9.54
N VAL A 76 2.89 7.91 -10.08
CA VAL A 76 4.23 8.29 -9.63
C VAL A 76 4.54 9.72 -10.04
N GLU A 77 4.12 10.16 -11.23
CA GLU A 77 4.27 11.55 -11.67
C GLU A 77 3.48 12.50 -10.77
N ASP A 78 2.21 12.22 -10.52
CA ASP A 78 1.35 13.02 -9.64
C ASP A 78 1.89 13.08 -8.21
N GLY A 79 2.31 11.93 -7.68
CA GLY A 79 2.92 11.84 -6.36
C GLY A 79 4.23 12.62 -6.26
N ALA A 80 5.07 12.57 -7.30
CA ALA A 80 6.31 13.33 -7.36
C ALA A 80 6.05 14.84 -7.44
N ASN A 81 5.05 15.27 -8.22
CA ASN A 81 4.60 16.66 -8.30
C ASN A 81 4.08 17.14 -6.94
N TYR A 82 3.23 16.36 -6.28
CA TYR A 82 2.66 16.72 -4.98
C TYR A 82 3.74 16.82 -3.89
N CYS A 83 4.68 15.87 -3.90
CA CYS A 83 5.70 15.78 -2.85
C CYS A 83 6.92 16.68 -3.11
N ASP A 84 7.07 17.27 -4.30
CA ASP A 84 8.31 17.89 -4.79
C ASP A 84 9.50 16.90 -4.73
N ALA A 85 9.28 15.70 -5.26
CA ALA A 85 10.16 14.54 -5.11
C ALA A 85 10.49 13.86 -6.46
N HIS A 86 10.74 14.66 -7.50
CA HIS A 86 11.03 14.13 -8.85
C HIS A 86 12.25 13.22 -8.92
N ASP A 87 13.22 13.40 -8.01
CA ASP A 87 14.42 12.58 -7.90
C ASP A 87 14.14 11.13 -7.47
N THR A 88 12.92 10.84 -6.98
CA THR A 88 12.54 9.53 -6.46
C THR A 88 11.74 8.69 -7.46
N LYS A 89 11.34 9.26 -8.60
CA LYS A 89 10.39 8.64 -9.55
C LYS A 89 10.78 7.22 -9.95
N GLU A 90 11.99 7.01 -10.45
CA GLU A 90 12.45 5.69 -10.91
C GLU A 90 12.38 4.63 -9.80
N ALA A 91 12.86 4.99 -8.60
CA ALA A 91 12.85 4.09 -7.45
C ALA A 91 11.42 3.78 -6.98
N PHE A 92 10.54 4.77 -6.97
CA PHE A 92 9.13 4.58 -6.60
C PHE A 92 8.33 3.83 -7.66
N THR A 93 8.58 4.04 -8.95
CA THR A 93 7.98 3.24 -10.03
C THR A 93 8.35 1.77 -9.85
N ALA A 94 9.65 1.45 -9.69
CA ALA A 94 10.08 0.06 -9.49
C ALA A 94 9.52 -0.54 -8.19
N PHE A 95 9.44 0.26 -7.13
CA PHE A 95 8.88 -0.17 -5.86
C PHE A 95 7.38 -0.45 -5.96
N LEU A 96 6.59 0.46 -6.53
CA LEU A 96 5.14 0.31 -6.68
C LEU A 96 4.79 -0.82 -7.65
N ASP A 97 5.56 -0.99 -8.73
CA ASP A 97 5.44 -2.11 -9.66
C ASP A 97 5.56 -3.45 -8.91
N LYS A 98 6.62 -3.61 -8.12
CA LYS A 98 6.82 -4.80 -7.28
C LYS A 98 5.75 -4.95 -6.20
N LEU A 99 5.38 -3.84 -5.56
CA LEU A 99 4.45 -3.86 -4.43
C LEU A 99 3.03 -4.22 -4.88
N VAL A 100 2.56 -3.67 -5.99
CA VAL A 100 1.18 -3.88 -6.47
C VAL A 100 1.10 -5.16 -7.31
N PHE A 101 2.00 -5.36 -8.29
CA PHE A 101 1.85 -6.47 -9.23
C PHE A 101 2.29 -7.81 -8.70
N ASP A 102 3.47 -7.89 -8.08
CA ASP A 102 3.94 -9.18 -7.56
C ASP A 102 3.01 -9.70 -6.47
N THR A 103 2.43 -8.82 -5.66
CA THR A 103 1.51 -9.23 -4.59
C THR A 103 0.19 -9.72 -5.16
N VAL A 104 -0.38 -9.03 -6.15
CA VAL A 104 -1.58 -9.48 -6.87
C VAL A 104 -1.33 -10.81 -7.59
N GLU A 105 -0.22 -10.94 -8.30
CA GLU A 105 0.12 -12.15 -9.06
C GLU A 105 0.29 -13.37 -8.14
N LYS A 106 0.98 -13.21 -7.00
CA LYS A 106 1.13 -14.27 -6.00
C LYS A 106 -0.20 -14.71 -5.40
N CYS A 107 -1.16 -13.79 -5.29
CA CYS A 107 -2.41 -14.01 -4.60
C CYS A 107 -3.59 -14.36 -5.51
N GLN A 108 -3.48 -14.20 -6.84
CA GLN A 108 -4.59 -14.40 -7.79
C GLN A 108 -5.31 -15.74 -7.63
N HIS A 109 -4.59 -16.80 -7.25
CA HIS A 109 -5.15 -18.15 -7.01
C HIS A 109 -6.23 -18.16 -5.92
N LYS A 110 -6.22 -17.21 -4.99
CA LYS A 110 -7.22 -17.06 -3.92
C LYS A 110 -8.60 -16.66 -4.44
N LEU A 111 -8.71 -16.09 -5.64
CA LEU A 111 -9.99 -15.76 -6.26
C LEU A 111 -10.70 -16.97 -6.85
N GLN A 112 -10.01 -18.10 -7.05
CA GLN A 112 -10.61 -19.34 -7.58
C GLN A 112 -11.38 -19.10 -8.90
N GLY A 113 -10.84 -18.26 -9.79
CA GLY A 113 -11.45 -17.93 -11.09
C GLY A 113 -12.51 -16.82 -11.05
N LYS A 114 -12.78 -16.21 -9.89
CA LYS A 114 -13.74 -15.10 -9.75
C LYS A 114 -13.11 -13.76 -10.15
N HIS A 115 -13.94 -12.86 -10.66
CA HIS A 115 -13.55 -11.47 -10.93
C HIS A 115 -13.60 -10.60 -9.65
N LEU A 116 -12.97 -9.43 -9.68
CA LEU A 116 -12.90 -8.52 -8.52
C LEU A 116 -14.27 -7.96 -8.12
N CYS A 117 -15.25 -7.92 -9.03
CA CYS A 117 -16.61 -7.45 -8.73
C CYS A 117 -17.56 -8.50 -8.12
N HIS A 118 -17.03 -9.64 -7.68
CA HIS A 118 -17.84 -10.62 -6.96
C HIS A 118 -18.16 -10.08 -5.56
N ASP A 119 -19.07 -10.73 -4.84
CA ASP A 119 -19.35 -10.41 -3.44
C ASP A 119 -18.08 -10.37 -2.57
N ARG A 120 -18.17 -9.62 -1.48
CA ARG A 120 -17.03 -9.37 -0.59
C ARG A 120 -16.43 -10.67 -0.04
N GLU A 121 -17.25 -11.66 0.31
CA GLU A 121 -16.77 -12.91 0.90
C GLU A 121 -15.93 -13.71 -0.11
N ALA A 122 -16.31 -13.67 -1.38
CA ALA A 122 -15.57 -14.28 -2.47
C ALA A 122 -14.20 -13.62 -2.73
N VAL A 123 -14.08 -12.31 -2.51
CA VAL A 123 -12.86 -11.54 -2.83
C VAL A 123 -11.93 -11.37 -1.61
N GLN A 124 -12.46 -11.44 -0.39
CA GLN A 124 -11.69 -11.19 0.83
C GLN A 124 -10.43 -12.07 0.99
N PRO A 125 -10.44 -13.39 0.68
CA PRO A 125 -9.22 -14.21 0.78
C PRO A 125 -8.08 -13.74 -0.12
N PHE A 126 -8.41 -13.11 -1.26
CA PHE A 126 -7.43 -12.51 -2.15
C PHE A 126 -6.87 -11.21 -1.57
N VAL A 127 -7.73 -10.32 -1.08
CA VAL A 127 -7.32 -9.05 -0.44
C VAL A 127 -6.43 -9.31 0.79
N ASP A 128 -6.79 -10.29 1.63
CA ASP A 128 -6.01 -10.65 2.81
C ASP A 128 -4.61 -11.18 2.44
N CYS A 129 -4.53 -12.01 1.39
CA CYS A 129 -3.26 -12.49 0.85
C CYS A 129 -2.40 -11.32 0.36
N VAL A 130 -2.98 -10.41 -0.44
CA VAL A 130 -2.28 -9.25 -0.99
C VAL A 130 -1.73 -8.38 0.13
N ASN A 131 -2.55 -8.03 1.13
CA ASN A 131 -2.16 -7.23 2.28
C ASN A 131 -1.03 -7.90 3.10
N SER A 132 -1.07 -9.22 3.26
CA SER A 132 -0.01 -9.96 3.93
C SER A 132 1.32 -9.89 3.18
N HIS A 133 1.30 -10.05 1.86
CA HIS A 133 2.52 -9.97 1.04
C HIS A 133 3.03 -8.54 0.88
N ALA A 134 2.15 -7.54 0.87
CA ALA A 134 2.49 -6.13 0.79
C ALA A 134 3.41 -5.72 1.94
N ARG A 135 3.06 -6.06 3.18
CA ARG A 135 3.90 -5.77 4.37
C ARG A 135 5.33 -6.29 4.22
N SER A 136 5.48 -7.54 3.76
CA SER A 136 6.80 -8.13 3.52
C SER A 136 7.54 -7.47 2.36
N ALA A 137 6.82 -7.07 1.29
CA ALA A 137 7.40 -6.38 0.15
C ALA A 137 7.90 -4.98 0.52
N VAL A 138 7.12 -4.23 1.31
CA VAL A 138 7.54 -2.92 1.84
C VAL A 138 8.78 -3.08 2.70
N ALA A 139 8.76 -3.96 3.70
CA ALA A 139 9.90 -4.19 4.58
C ALA A 139 11.18 -4.55 3.81
N GLY A 140 11.07 -5.38 2.76
CA GLY A 140 12.20 -5.76 1.91
C GLY A 140 12.73 -4.64 1.00
N SER A 141 11.92 -3.62 0.71
CA SER A 141 12.28 -2.47 -0.14
C SER A 141 12.76 -1.25 0.65
N LEU A 142 12.57 -1.22 1.98
CA LEU A 142 13.03 -0.10 2.82
C LEU A 142 14.52 0.22 2.65
N PRO A 143 15.45 -0.75 2.58
CA PRO A 143 16.87 -0.41 2.41
C PRO A 143 17.17 0.38 1.13
N SER A 144 16.49 0.06 0.02
CA SER A 144 16.65 0.79 -1.25
C SER A 144 15.99 2.16 -1.25
N LEU A 145 14.95 2.35 -0.45
CA LEU A 145 14.20 3.61 -0.35
C LEU A 145 14.75 4.55 0.73
N ALA A 146 15.51 4.04 1.69
CA ALA A 146 15.99 4.79 2.86
C ALA A 146 16.69 6.11 2.51
N ARG A 147 17.43 6.17 1.38
CA ARG A 147 18.12 7.39 0.93
C ARG A 147 17.18 8.55 0.54
N PHE A 148 15.91 8.25 0.29
CA PHE A 148 14.88 9.22 -0.09
C PHE A 148 13.96 9.58 1.09
N MET A 149 14.19 8.96 2.26
CA MET A 149 13.34 9.11 3.43
C MET A 149 13.96 10.14 4.38
N ASP A 150 13.30 11.28 4.48
CA ASP A 150 13.43 12.22 5.58
C ASP A 150 12.03 12.56 6.12
N GLU A 151 11.94 13.12 7.31
CA GLU A 151 10.64 13.33 7.97
C GLU A 151 9.68 14.22 7.19
N GLU A 152 10.18 15.26 6.51
CA GLU A 152 9.34 16.16 5.72
C GLU A 152 8.80 15.46 4.47
N ARG A 153 9.66 14.72 3.76
CA ARG A 153 9.24 13.90 2.61
C ARG A 153 8.26 12.82 3.03
N CYS A 154 8.53 12.12 4.12
CA CYS A 154 7.64 11.09 4.66
C CYS A 154 6.28 11.67 5.08
N LYS A 155 6.26 12.86 5.68
CA LYS A 155 5.00 13.53 6.02
C LYS A 155 4.16 13.79 4.78
N LYS A 156 4.72 14.43 3.75
CA LYS A 156 4.03 14.69 2.47
C LYS A 156 3.59 13.40 1.77
N ALA A 157 4.46 12.39 1.76
CA ALA A 157 4.13 11.09 1.17
C ALA A 157 2.96 10.42 1.91
N THR A 158 2.93 10.51 3.25
CA THR A 158 1.82 10.00 4.06
C THR A 158 0.52 10.74 3.72
N GLU A 159 0.55 12.07 3.65
CA GLU A 159 -0.59 12.89 3.24
C GLU A 159 -1.11 12.48 1.85
N TYR A 160 -0.21 12.24 0.89
CA TYR A 160 -0.58 11.79 -0.45
C TYR A 160 -1.19 10.38 -0.45
N PHE A 161 -0.49 9.39 0.11
CA PHE A 161 -0.93 7.98 0.07
C PHE A 161 -2.20 7.70 0.89
N THR A 162 -2.53 8.56 1.85
CA THR A 162 -3.72 8.39 2.70
C THR A 162 -4.84 9.36 2.40
N GLY A 163 -4.58 10.45 1.66
CA GLY A 163 -5.51 11.55 1.47
C GLY A 163 -6.26 11.54 0.14
N ASP A 164 -7.16 12.51 0.03
CA ASP A 164 -8.09 12.66 -1.09
C ASP A 164 -7.39 12.97 -2.43
N GLN A 165 -6.18 13.53 -2.39
CA GLN A 165 -5.42 13.85 -3.60
C GLN A 165 -5.20 12.58 -4.43
N LEU A 166 -4.69 11.50 -3.84
CA LEU A 166 -4.55 10.23 -4.54
C LEU A 166 -5.92 9.60 -4.83
N TRP A 167 -6.78 9.46 -3.82
CA TRP A 167 -7.92 8.53 -3.90
C TRP A 167 -9.19 9.10 -4.51
N GLU A 168 -9.35 10.42 -4.48
CA GLU A 168 -10.55 11.11 -4.97
C GLU A 168 -10.26 12.01 -6.18
N ARG A 169 -8.98 12.23 -6.53
CA ARG A 169 -8.58 13.01 -7.71
C ARG A 169 -7.72 12.19 -8.68
N ASP A 170 -6.48 11.91 -8.32
CA ASP A 170 -5.47 11.40 -9.27
C ASP A 170 -5.83 9.98 -9.74
N PHE A 171 -6.13 9.06 -8.81
CA PHE A 171 -6.52 7.70 -9.16
C PHE A 171 -7.81 7.64 -9.99
N PRO A 172 -8.92 8.31 -9.60
CA PRO A 172 -10.13 8.37 -10.41
C PRO A 172 -9.93 9.01 -11.79
N GLU A 173 -9.05 9.99 -11.95
CA GLU A 173 -8.76 10.62 -13.25
C GLU A 173 -8.13 9.60 -14.21
N HIS A 174 -7.09 8.88 -13.77
CA HIS A 174 -6.40 7.89 -14.62
C HIS A 174 -7.23 6.63 -14.90
N ILE A 175 -7.98 6.12 -13.91
CA ILE A 175 -8.75 4.89 -14.09
C ILE A 175 -9.93 5.08 -15.05
N LYS A 176 -10.52 6.28 -15.12
CA LYS A 176 -11.60 6.58 -16.07
C LYS A 176 -11.16 6.40 -17.51
N GLU A 177 -9.91 6.72 -17.84
CA GLU A 177 -9.39 6.54 -19.19
C GLU A 177 -9.35 5.06 -19.60
N ILE A 178 -8.94 4.19 -18.67
CA ILE A 178 -8.91 2.74 -18.86
C ILE A 178 -10.33 2.16 -18.94
N LEU A 179 -11.22 2.57 -18.05
CA LEU A 179 -12.61 2.11 -18.07
C LEU A 179 -13.31 2.54 -19.36
N ARG A 180 -13.03 3.74 -19.86
CA ARG A 180 -13.51 4.20 -21.17
C ARG A 180 -12.98 3.29 -22.28
N TYR A 181 -11.69 2.97 -22.28
CA TYR A 181 -11.09 2.06 -23.25
C TYR A 181 -11.70 0.65 -23.20
N GLN A 182 -11.92 0.08 -22.01
CA GLN A 182 -12.52 -1.24 -21.83
C GLN A 182 -13.99 -1.27 -22.28
N SER A 183 -14.77 -0.23 -21.95
CA SER A 183 -16.17 -0.10 -22.36
C SER A 183 -16.35 -0.01 -23.88
N ILE A 184 -15.39 0.60 -24.59
CA ILE A 184 -15.41 0.74 -26.05
C ILE A 184 -15.02 -0.58 -26.73
N ASN A 185 -14.07 -1.32 -26.16
CA ASN A 185 -13.49 -2.50 -26.79
C ASN A 185 -14.14 -3.84 -26.36
N HIS A 186 -15.15 -3.82 -25.50
CA HIS A 186 -15.82 -5.02 -24.97
C HIS A 186 -14.84 -6.07 -24.41
N ILE A 187 -13.76 -5.59 -23.76
CA ILE A 187 -12.82 -6.43 -23.00
C ILE A 187 -13.37 -6.63 -21.59
#